data_AF-A0A925RMF2-F1
#
_entry.id   AF-A0A925RMF2-F1
#
_cell.length_a   1.000
_cell.length_b   1.000
_cell.length_c   1.000
_cell.angle_alpha   90.00
_cell.angle_beta   90.00
_cell.angle_gamma   90.00
#
_symmetry.space_group_name_H-M   'P 1'
#
loop_
_entity.id
_entity.type
_entity.pdbx_description
1 polymer ?
#
loop_
_entity_poly.entity_id
_entity_poly.type
_entity_poly.pdbx_seq_one_letter_code
_entity_poly.pdbx_strand_id
1 'polypeptide(L)'
;GPTADGTPADDAFHRFLAIATPRGPSFGDRRAGIEAGWSALFAQPVGFERFEVDLSGTFDEVWRFLGASYQLADADAEAVRDQLRASYADPARVPCRVVLWLATARL
;
A
#
# COMPACT_ATOMS: atom_id res chain seq x y z
N GLY A 1 4.85 6.11 -1.23
CA GLY A 1 4.18 4.80 -1.17
C GLY A 1 5.24 3.74 -1.36
N PRO A 2 5.22 2.64 -0.61
CA PRO A 2 6.38 1.78 -0.52
C PRO A 2 6.29 0.72 -1.61
N THR A 3 6.72 1.03 -2.82
CA THR A 3 7.04 0.00 -3.81
C THR A 3 8.35 -0.64 -3.36
N ALA A 4 8.31 -1.95 -3.13
CA ALA A 4 9.51 -2.71 -2.88
C ALA A 4 10.49 -2.43 -4.03
N ASP A 5 11.73 -2.05 -3.67
CA ASP A 5 12.88 -2.02 -4.58
C ASP A 5 12.83 -1.11 -5.82
N GLY A 6 11.77 -0.33 -6.05
CA GLY A 6 11.67 0.54 -7.23
C GLY A 6 11.58 -0.25 -8.55
N THR A 7 11.53 -1.58 -8.48
CA THR A 7 11.18 -2.47 -9.57
C THR A 7 9.66 -2.61 -9.56
N PRO A 8 8.94 -2.24 -10.63
CA PRO A 8 7.52 -2.54 -10.73
C PRO A 8 7.35 -4.07 -10.71
N ALA A 9 6.99 -4.63 -9.55
CA ALA A 9 6.45 -5.97 -9.51
C ALA A 9 5.08 -5.91 -10.19
N ASP A 10 4.81 -6.81 -11.12
CA ASP A 10 3.51 -6.88 -11.78
C ASP A 10 2.46 -7.53 -10.83
N ASP A 11 2.10 -6.80 -9.77
CA ASP A 11 1.20 -7.25 -8.72
C ASP A 11 0.02 -6.29 -8.50
N ALA A 12 -0.94 -6.72 -7.69
CA ALA A 12 -2.18 -5.99 -7.46
C ALA A 12 -1.95 -4.64 -6.82
N PHE A 13 -0.92 -4.50 -6.00
CA PHE A 13 -0.59 -3.26 -5.35
C PHE A 13 -0.12 -2.22 -6.37
N HIS A 14 0.83 -2.58 -7.25
CA HIS A 14 1.34 -1.67 -8.27
C HIS A 14 0.27 -1.32 -9.31
N ARG A 15 -0.54 -2.30 -9.73
CA ARG A 15 -1.68 -2.07 -10.64
C ARG A 15 -2.72 -1.15 -10.00
N PHE A 16 -3.03 -1.34 -8.72
CA PHE A 16 -3.93 -0.46 -7.97
C PHE A 16 -3.40 0.98 -7.92
N LEU A 17 -2.12 1.19 -7.59
CA LEU A 17 -1.53 2.53 -7.54
C LEU A 17 -1.55 3.24 -8.91
N ALA A 18 -1.40 2.48 -10.00
CA ALA A 18 -1.48 3.01 -11.36
C ALA A 18 -2.90 3.45 -11.76
N ILE A 19 -3.94 2.83 -11.20
CA ILE A 19 -5.35 3.13 -11.50
C ILE A 19 -5.88 4.24 -10.58
N ALA A 20 -5.69 4.07 -9.26
CA ALA A 20 -6.48 4.78 -8.27
C ALA A 20 -5.99 6.19 -7.92
N THR A 21 -4.77 6.57 -8.37
CA THR A 21 -4.05 7.79 -7.96
C THR A 21 -4.34 8.16 -6.49
N PRO A 22 -4.08 7.24 -5.54
CA PRO A 22 -4.62 7.38 -4.19
C PRO A 22 -4.08 8.65 -3.53
N ARG A 23 -4.98 9.44 -2.95
CA ARG A 23 -4.56 10.57 -2.13
C ARG A 23 -4.01 10.03 -0.82
N GLY A 24 -2.91 10.61 -0.35
CA GLY A 24 -2.44 10.37 1.01
C GLY A 24 -3.56 10.69 2.01
N PRO A 25 -3.54 10.08 3.20
CA PRO A 25 -4.61 10.28 4.17
C PRO A 25 -4.81 11.77 4.45
N SER A 26 -6.07 12.20 4.42
CA SER A 26 -6.48 13.58 4.72
C SER A 26 -6.10 14.04 6.13
N PHE A 27 -5.87 13.08 7.03
CA PHE A 27 -5.47 13.29 8.41
C PHE A 27 -4.12 12.62 8.68
N GLY A 28 -3.31 13.25 9.53
CA GLY A 28 -1.97 12.79 9.89
C GLY A 28 -0.88 13.83 9.58
N ASP A 29 0.31 13.63 10.15
CA ASP A 29 1.45 14.48 9.85
C ASP A 29 2.04 14.09 8.48
N ARG A 30 2.14 15.05 7.55
CA ARG A 30 2.68 14.81 6.20
C ARG A 30 4.09 14.23 6.22
N ARG A 31 4.87 14.49 7.27
CA ARG A 31 6.20 13.91 7.45
C ARG A 31 6.15 12.38 7.53
N ALA A 32 5.03 11.80 7.96
CA ALA A 32 4.85 10.34 7.99
C ALA A 32 4.83 9.70 6.59
N GLY A 33 4.69 10.49 5.52
CA GLY A 33 4.65 9.98 4.15
C GLY A 33 6.03 9.61 3.56
N ILE A 34 7.13 9.99 4.22
CA ILE A 34 8.50 9.75 3.75
C ILE A 34 9.40 9.29 4.90
N GLU A 35 10.38 8.44 4.59
CA GLU A 35 11.30 7.86 5.58
C GLU A 35 12.05 8.93 6.39
N ALA A 36 12.57 9.97 5.72
CA ALA A 36 13.26 11.09 6.39
C ALA A 36 12.37 11.85 7.38
N GLY A 37 11.05 11.85 7.16
CA GLY A 37 10.10 12.51 8.04
C GLY A 37 9.80 11.71 9.30
N TRP A 38 10.05 10.39 9.30
CA TRP A 38 9.84 9.54 10.48
C TRP A 38 10.81 9.89 11.60
N SER A 39 12.10 10.08 11.31
CA SER A 39 13.09 10.51 12.30
C SER A 39 12.69 11.84 12.98
N ALA A 40 12.09 12.76 12.21
CA ALA A 40 11.60 14.03 12.72
C ALA A 40 10.33 13.90 13.60
N LEU A 41 9.58 12.81 13.45
CA LEU A 41 8.35 12.56 14.22
C LEU A 41 8.62 11.90 15.57
N PHE A 42 9.59 11.01 15.65
CA PHE A 42 9.81 10.24 16.88
C PHE A 42 10.64 10.96 17.95
N ALA A 43 11.37 12.03 17.60
CA ALA A 43 12.16 12.87 18.53
C ALA A 43 13.15 12.11 19.44
N GLN A 44 13.38 10.82 19.19
CA GLN A 44 14.26 9.92 19.93
C GLN A 44 14.89 8.92 18.96
N PRO A 45 15.96 8.20 19.35
CA PRO A 45 16.51 7.12 18.54
C PRO A 45 15.46 6.03 18.28
N VAL A 46 15.16 5.79 17.01
CA VAL A 46 14.24 4.75 16.55
C VAL A 46 14.96 3.84 15.58
N GLY A 47 14.81 2.53 15.80
CA GLY A 47 15.17 1.52 14.82
C GLY A 47 14.01 1.35 13.84
N PHE A 48 14.33 1.36 12.55
CA PHE A 48 13.37 1.02 11.51
C PHE A 48 13.70 -0.35 10.94
N GLU A 49 12.71 -1.22 10.89
CA GLU A 49 12.79 -2.52 10.23
C GLU A 49 11.84 -2.53 9.04
N ARG A 50 12.37 -2.83 7.86
CA ARG A 50 11.61 -3.00 6.63
C ARG A 50 11.38 -4.48 6.39
N PHE A 51 10.13 -4.86 6.15
CA PHE A 51 9.80 -6.24 5.77
C PHE A 51 8.72 -6.27 4.70
N GLU A 52 8.79 -7.32 3.90
CA GLU A 52 7.85 -7.59 2.82
C GLU A 52 6.77 -8.56 3.29
N VAL A 53 5.53 -8.24 2.98
CA VAL A 53 4.37 -9.05 3.34
C VAL A 53 3.69 -9.53 2.06
N ASP A 54 3.56 -10.85 1.93
CA ASP A 54 2.74 -11.47 0.89
C ASP A 54 1.27 -11.43 1.35
N LEU A 55 0.47 -10.62 0.66
CA LEU A 55 -0.98 -10.50 0.83
C LEU A 55 -1.73 -11.13 -0.35
N SER A 56 -1.08 -11.97 -1.14
CA SER A 56 -1.69 -12.62 -2.30
C SER A 56 -2.78 -13.61 -1.86
N GLY A 57 -3.94 -13.53 -2.50
CA GLY A 57 -5.11 -14.34 -2.16
C GLY A 57 -6.14 -14.31 -3.29
N THR A 58 -7.40 -14.51 -2.95
CA THR A 58 -8.49 -14.23 -3.89
C THR A 58 -8.57 -12.74 -4.21
N PHE A 59 -9.18 -12.40 -5.35
CA PHE A 59 -9.37 -10.99 -5.71
C PHE A 59 -10.11 -10.21 -4.62
N ASP A 60 -11.15 -10.78 -4.01
CA ASP A 60 -11.95 -10.09 -2.99
C ASP A 60 -11.15 -9.89 -1.68
N GLU A 61 -10.26 -10.80 -1.31
CA GLU A 61 -9.35 -10.61 -0.17
C GLU A 61 -8.36 -9.48 -0.40
N VAL A 62 -7.74 -9.47 -1.58
CA VAL A 62 -6.80 -8.42 -2.00
C VAL A 62 -7.51 -7.07 -2.08
N TRP A 63 -8.70 -7.03 -2.69
CA TRP A 63 -9.50 -5.81 -2.79
C TRP A 63 -9.91 -5.27 -1.42
N ARG A 64 -10.36 -6.15 -0.51
CA ARG A 64 -10.72 -5.75 0.86
C ARG A 64 -9.55 -5.08 1.58
N PHE A 65 -8.34 -5.59 1.40
CA PHE A 65 -7.14 -4.97 1.96
C PHE A 65 -6.84 -3.61 1.31
N LEU A 66 -6.78 -3.54 -0.03
CA LEU A 66 -6.42 -2.32 -0.76
C LEU A 66 -7.44 -1.20 -0.53
N GLY A 67 -8.74 -1.51 -0.64
CA GLY A 67 -9.84 -0.57 -0.43
C GLY A 67 -9.95 -0.07 1.01
N ALA A 68 -9.51 -0.85 2.01
CA ALA A 68 -9.45 -0.41 3.40
C ALA A 68 -8.21 0.45 3.72
N SER A 69 -7.11 0.25 2.98
CA SER A 69 -5.81 0.88 3.27
C SER A 69 -5.68 2.27 2.66
N TYR A 70 -6.41 2.56 1.58
CA TYR A 70 -6.27 3.80 0.82
C TYR A 70 -7.58 4.57 0.75
N GLN A 71 -7.50 5.89 0.93
CA GLN A 71 -8.65 6.77 0.73
C GLN A 71 -8.91 6.93 -0.77
N LEU A 72 -9.88 6.16 -1.26
CA LEU A 72 -10.51 6.39 -2.56
C LEU A 72 -11.68 7.36 -2.37
N ALA A 73 -11.96 8.20 -3.36
CA ALA A 73 -13.26 8.85 -3.37
C ALA A 73 -14.35 7.77 -3.58
N ASP A 74 -15.46 7.86 -2.86
CA ASP A 74 -16.53 6.84 -2.93
C ASP A 74 -17.02 6.59 -4.37
N ALA A 75 -17.04 7.64 -5.19
CA ALA A 75 -17.42 7.57 -6.61
C ALA A 75 -16.40 6.80 -7.49
N ASP A 76 -15.14 6.71 -7.07
CA ASP A 76 -14.07 6.07 -7.84
C ASP A 76 -13.84 4.62 -7.41
N ALA A 77 -14.25 4.23 -6.20
CA ALA A 77 -13.93 2.93 -5.62
C ALA A 77 -14.43 1.74 -6.45
N GLU A 78 -15.65 1.79 -6.96
CA GLU A 78 -16.22 0.74 -7.81
C GLU A 78 -15.52 0.65 -9.16
N ALA A 79 -15.28 1.80 -9.82
CA ALA A 79 -14.57 1.86 -11.10
C ALA A 79 -13.13 1.34 -10.98
N VAL A 80 -12.42 1.71 -9.91
CA VAL A 80 -11.06 1.22 -9.60
C VAL A 80 -11.08 -0.29 -9.37
N ARG A 81 -12.05 -0.82 -8.62
CA ARG A 81 -12.21 -2.26 -8.39
C ARG A 81 -12.38 -3.02 -9.69
N ASP A 82 -13.29 -2.57 -10.54
CA ASP A 82 -13.62 -3.25 -11.79
C ASP A 82 -12.46 -3.20 -12.78
N GLN A 83 -11.77 -2.06 -12.88
CA GLN A 83 -10.58 -1.93 -13.71
C GLN A 83 -9.44 -2.83 -13.20
N LEU A 84 -9.25 -2.91 -11.88
CA LEU A 84 -8.25 -3.82 -11.30
C LEU A 84 -8.64 -5.28 -11.57
N ARG A 85 -9.92 -5.64 -11.40
CA ARG A 85 -10.42 -7.00 -11.67
C ARG A 85 -10.22 -7.39 -13.13
N ALA A 86 -10.54 -6.49 -14.07
CA ALA A 86 -10.38 -6.72 -15.50
C ALA A 86 -8.92 -6.97 -15.91
N SER A 87 -7.95 -6.52 -15.10
CA SER A 87 -6.52 -6.77 -15.34
C SER A 87 -6.09 -8.21 -15.03
N TYR A 88 -6.98 -9.00 -14.43
CA TYR A 88 -6.77 -10.38 -14.04
C TYR A 88 -7.71 -11.30 -14.81
N ALA A 89 -7.16 -12.25 -15.57
CA ALA A 89 -7.93 -13.26 -16.32
C ALA A 89 -8.45 -14.38 -15.38
N ASP A 90 -9.30 -14.02 -14.43
CA ASP A 90 -9.87 -14.89 -13.38
C ASP A 90 -8.85 -15.83 -12.70
N PRO A 91 -7.79 -15.28 -12.09
CA PRO A 91 -6.77 -16.08 -11.44
C PRO A 91 -7.31 -16.67 -10.14
N ALA A 92 -7.04 -17.96 -9.93
CA ALA A 92 -7.27 -18.61 -8.64
C ALA A 92 -6.53 -17.91 -7.48
N ARG A 93 -5.47 -17.15 -7.78
CA ARG A 93 -4.70 -16.34 -6.81
C ARG A 93 -4.16 -15.07 -7.46
N VAL A 94 -4.49 -13.92 -6.89
CA VAL A 94 -4.01 -12.59 -7.27
C VAL A 94 -2.72 -12.30 -6.49
N PRO A 95 -1.58 -12.05 -7.16
CA PRO A 95 -0.36 -11.66 -6.49
C PRO A 95 -0.49 -10.25 -5.88
N CYS A 96 -0.10 -10.08 -4.63
CA CYS A 96 -0.10 -8.80 -3.94
C CYS A 96 1.03 -8.77 -2.90
N ARG A 97 2.07 -7.96 -3.12
CA ARG A 97 3.12 -7.72 -2.12
C ARG A 97 3.09 -6.28 -1.66
N VAL A 98 3.26 -6.10 -0.36
CA VAL A 98 3.42 -4.76 0.24
C VAL A 98 4.63 -4.72 1.13
N VAL A 99 5.16 -3.51 1.31
CA VAL A 99 6.25 -3.24 2.23
C VAL A 99 5.69 -2.54 3.44
N LEU A 100 5.97 -3.10 4.61
CA LEU A 100 5.68 -2.49 5.89
C LEU A 100 6.98 -2.07 6.57
N TRP A 101 6.87 -1.06 7.42
CA TRP A 101 7.95 -0.58 8.25
C TRP A 101 7.52 -0.62 9.71
N LEU A 102 8.33 -1.25 10.55
CA LEU A 102 8.18 -1.22 12.00
C LEU A 102 9.17 -0.21 12.59
N ALA A 103 8.64 0.76 13.31
CA ALA A 103 9.40 1.74 14.07
C ALA A 103 9.45 1.33 15.54
N THR A 104 10.65 1.02 16.05
CA THR A 104 10.85 0.58 17.43
C THR A 104 11.73 1.58 18.18
N ALA A 105 11.25 2.07 19.32
CA ALA A 105 12.05 2.89 20.23
C ALA A 105 13.29 2.10 20.68
N ARG A 106 14.48 2.70 20.55
CA ARG A 106 15.70 2.13 21.11
C ARG A 106 15.99 2.82 22.44
N LEU A 107 15.88 2.05 23.52
CA LEU A 107 16.27 2.45 24.87
C LEU A 107 17.80 2.53 25.00
#